data_AF-A0AAN4YLI9-F1
#
_entry.id   AF-A0AAN4YLI9-F1
#
_cell.length_a   1.000
_cell.length_b   1.000
_cell.length_c   1.000
_cell.angle_alpha   90.00
_cell.angle_beta   90.00
_cell.angle_gamma   90.00
#
_symmetry.space_group_name_H-M   'P 1'
#
loop_
_entity.id
_entity.type
_entity.pdbx_description
1 polymer ?
#
loop_
_entity_poly.entity_id
_entity_poly.type
_entity_poly.pdbx_seq_one_letter_code
_entity_poly.pdbx_strand_id
1 'polypeptide(L)'
;MALTPTSISCCSHNTPYRPQGLDQESKFNEFLVWARLTVTSEVSSDCDTPSPVPEYAVQLVKQVNYGPLKSRRYFIPRRDLSSVELIEVSEQWLIEKNFEKLNS
;
A
#
# COMPACT_ATOMS: atom_id res chain seq x y z
N MET A 1 -12.91 -18.56 4.04
CA MET A 1 -13.41 -17.41 3.26
C MET A 1 -12.46 -17.24 2.09
N ALA A 2 -12.95 -17.23 0.85
CA ALA A 2 -12.09 -17.13 -0.32
C ALA A 2 -11.55 -15.69 -0.45
N LEU A 3 -10.23 -15.54 -0.51
CA LEU A 3 -9.57 -14.27 -0.82
C LEU A 3 -9.82 -14.00 -2.31
N THR A 4 -10.55 -12.92 -2.64
CA THR A 4 -10.73 -12.52 -4.04
C THR A 4 -9.61 -11.53 -4.40
N PRO A 5 -8.72 -11.89 -5.34
CA PRO A 5 -7.65 -10.98 -5.76
C PRO A 5 -8.25 -9.73 -6.38
N THR A 6 -7.93 -8.55 -5.82
CA THR A 6 -8.46 -7.28 -6.32
C THR A 6 -7.37 -6.43 -6.96
N SER A 7 -7.69 -5.85 -8.11
CA SER A 7 -6.75 -5.03 -8.87
C SER A 7 -6.29 -3.80 -8.08
N ILE A 8 -4.98 -3.54 -8.09
CA ILE A 8 -4.38 -2.42 -7.36
C ILE A 8 -4.58 -1.10 -8.10
N SER A 9 -4.49 -1.12 -9.44
CA SER A 9 -4.65 0.08 -10.27
C SER A 9 -5.62 -0.16 -11.42
N CYS A 10 -6.42 0.86 -11.75
CA CYS A 10 -7.34 0.78 -12.90
C CYS A 10 -6.65 1.06 -14.24
N CYS A 11 -5.40 1.54 -14.22
CA CYS A 11 -4.71 2.03 -15.41
C CYS A 11 -3.22 1.63 -15.37
N SER A 12 -2.67 1.32 -16.55
CA SER A 12 -1.26 0.92 -16.74
C SER A 12 -0.26 2.06 -16.49
N HIS A 13 -0.70 3.32 -16.56
CA HIS A 13 0.13 4.50 -16.37
C HIS A 13 -0.49 5.43 -15.34
N ASN A 14 0.00 5.36 -14.10
CA ASN A 14 -0.29 6.32 -13.05
C ASN A 14 0.91 7.26 -12.88
N THR A 15 0.65 8.56 -12.88
CA THR A 15 1.64 9.62 -12.66
C THR A 15 1.27 10.40 -11.39
N PRO A 16 2.27 10.91 -10.64
CA PRO A 16 2.02 11.79 -9.52
C PRO A 16 1.18 13.00 -9.95
N TYR A 17 0.15 13.33 -9.17
CA TYR A 17 -0.75 14.46 -9.49
C TYR A 17 -0.09 15.82 -9.25
N ARG A 18 0.76 15.94 -8.22
CA ARG A 18 1.37 17.21 -7.82
C ARG A 18 2.81 17.27 -8.33
N PRO A 19 3.25 18.36 -8.99
CA PRO A 19 4.63 18.55 -9.45
C PRO A 19 5.61 18.94 -8.32
N GLN A 20 5.23 18.74 -7.06
CA GLN A 20 6.05 19.07 -5.90
C GLN A 20 6.58 17.76 -5.32
N GLY A 21 7.90 17.68 -5.14
CA GLY A 21 8.51 16.54 -4.46
C GLY A 21 8.06 16.48 -3.00
N LEU A 22 7.62 15.32 -2.57
CA LEU A 22 7.25 15.05 -1.18
C LEU A 22 8.45 14.46 -0.44
N ASP A 23 8.59 14.75 0.86
CA ASP A 23 9.70 14.21 1.66
C ASP A 23 9.80 12.67 1.63
N GLN A 24 8.66 12.01 1.41
CA GLN A 24 8.54 10.54 1.35
C GLN A 24 8.28 10.03 -0.08
N GLU A 25 8.54 10.83 -1.12
CA GLU A 25 8.27 10.49 -2.52
C GLU A 25 8.97 9.20 -2.96
N SER A 26 10.18 8.91 -2.45
CA SER A 26 10.90 7.67 -2.72
C SER A 26 10.09 6.43 -2.32
N LYS A 27 9.49 6.42 -1.13
CA LYS A 27 8.63 5.32 -0.63
C LYS A 27 7.41 5.11 -1.51
N PHE A 28 6.81 6.20 -2.02
CA PHE A 28 5.67 6.10 -2.94
C PHE A 28 6.10 5.63 -4.34
N ASN A 29 7.27 6.05 -4.83
CA ASN A 29 7.81 5.59 -6.11
C ASN A 29 8.10 4.09 -6.09
N GLU A 30 8.68 3.58 -5.00
CA GLU A 30 8.87 2.14 -4.78
C GLU A 30 7.54 1.37 -4.84
N PHE A 31 6.51 1.88 -4.15
CA PHE A 31 5.17 1.31 -4.23
C PHE A 31 4.61 1.33 -5.65
N LEU A 32 4.77 2.42 -6.40
CA LEU A 32 4.28 2.52 -7.78
C LEU A 32 4.99 1.56 -8.72
N VAL A 33 6.31 1.36 -8.55
CA VAL A 33 7.06 0.36 -9.33
C VAL A 33 6.54 -1.03 -9.05
N TRP A 34 6.40 -1.40 -7.77
CA TRP A 34 5.83 -2.69 -7.38
C TRP A 34 4.39 -2.87 -7.88
N ALA A 35 3.53 -1.88 -7.69
CA ALA A 35 2.12 -1.94 -8.07
C ALA A 35 1.89 -2.02 -9.59
N ARG A 36 2.85 -1.57 -10.41
CA ARG A 36 2.80 -1.76 -11.88
C ARG A 36 3.11 -3.19 -12.29
N LEU A 37 3.98 -3.87 -11.53
CA LEU A 37 4.32 -5.27 -11.76
C LEU A 37 3.26 -6.23 -11.18
N THR A 38 2.58 -5.80 -10.11
CA THR A 38 1.58 -6.59 -9.39
C THR A 38 0.17 -6.20 -9.80
N VAL A 39 -0.49 -7.04 -10.61
CA VAL A 39 -1.84 -6.74 -11.14
C VAL A 39 -2.93 -6.86 -10.06
N THR A 40 -2.78 -7.80 -9.13
CA THR A 40 -3.74 -8.11 -8.07
C THR A 40 -3.04 -8.36 -6.74
N SER A 41 -3.67 -7.93 -5.64
CA SER A 41 -3.20 -8.23 -4.28
C SER A 41 -4.32 -8.87 -3.47
N GLU A 42 -3.91 -9.75 -2.57
CA GLU A 42 -4.74 -10.43 -1.57
C GLU A 42 -4.32 -9.97 -0.18
N VAL A 43 -5.30 -9.76 0.69
CA VAL A 43 -5.04 -9.37 2.08
C VAL A 43 -4.39 -10.56 2.79
N SER A 44 -3.18 -10.35 3.29
CA SER A 44 -2.45 -11.33 4.08
C SER A 44 -3.19 -11.62 5.39
N SER A 45 -3.22 -12.88 5.83
CA SER A 45 -3.74 -13.20 7.16
C SER A 45 -2.81 -12.64 8.23
N ASP A 46 -3.33 -12.25 9.40
CA ASP A 46 -2.50 -11.65 10.46
C ASP A 46 -1.32 -12.56 10.89
N CYS A 47 -1.44 -13.88 10.68
CA CYS A 47 -0.39 -14.87 10.93
C CYS A 47 0.77 -14.84 9.92
N ASP A 48 0.58 -14.30 8.73
CA ASP A 48 1.58 -14.31 7.63
C ASP A 48 2.35 -12.98 7.52
N THR A 49 2.14 -12.06 8.47
CA THR A 49 2.76 -10.74 8.41
C THR A 49 4.24 -10.77 8.84
N PRO A 50 5.13 -10.08 8.10
CA PRO A 50 6.57 -10.17 8.28
C PRO A 50 7.00 -9.56 9.62
N SER A 51 7.90 -10.29 10.30
CA SER A 51 8.68 -9.81 11.43
C SER A 51 10.13 -9.61 10.98
N PRO A 52 10.77 -8.45 11.19
CA PRO A 52 10.34 -7.34 12.04
C PRO A 52 9.32 -6.40 11.37
N VAL A 53 8.51 -5.74 12.19
CA VAL A 53 7.54 -4.70 11.77
C VAL A 53 8.27 -3.64 10.93
N PRO A 54 7.75 -3.25 9.75
CA PRO A 54 8.36 -2.26 8.88
C PRO A 54 8.17 -0.84 9.41
N GLU A 55 8.99 0.09 8.92
CA GLU A 55 9.01 1.49 9.38
C GLU A 55 7.89 2.36 8.77
N TYR A 56 7.26 1.90 7.70
CA TYR A 56 6.17 2.62 7.05
C TYR A 56 5.14 1.66 6.46
N ALA A 57 3.94 2.20 6.28
CA ALA A 57 2.87 1.60 5.50
C ALA A 57 2.40 2.59 4.45
N VAL A 58 2.04 2.09 3.26
CA VAL A 58 1.45 2.87 2.18
C VAL A 58 -0.06 2.70 2.22
N GLN A 59 -0.77 3.82 2.29
CA GLN A 59 -2.22 3.85 2.21
C GLN A 59 -2.64 4.14 0.76
N LEU A 60 -3.29 3.19 0.11
CA LEU A 60 -3.91 3.38 -1.19
C LEU A 60 -5.38 3.75 -1.00
N VAL A 61 -5.74 4.92 -1.51
CA VAL A 61 -7.10 5.47 -1.40
C VAL A 61 -7.72 5.59 -2.79
N LYS A 62 -8.95 5.06 -2.93
CA LYS A 62 -9.79 5.30 -4.10
C LYS A 62 -10.92 6.22 -3.70
N GLN A 63 -11.07 7.34 -4.42
CA GLN A 63 -12.17 8.29 -4.25
C GLN A 63 -12.94 8.42 -5.56
N VAL A 64 -14.23 8.73 -5.46
CA VAL A 64 -14.94 9.36 -6.60
C VAL A 64 -14.38 10.78 -6.74
N ASN A 65 -14.25 11.33 -7.96
CA ASN A 65 -13.74 12.69 -8.19
C ASN A 65 -14.23 13.69 -7.14
N TYR A 66 -13.35 14.13 -6.24
CA TYR A 66 -13.62 15.05 -5.13
C TYR A 66 -14.80 14.66 -4.21
N GLY A 67 -15.16 13.38 -4.19
CA GLY A 67 -16.30 12.81 -3.48
C GLY A 67 -15.90 11.76 -2.44
N PRO A 68 -16.87 10.93 -2.00
CA PRO A 68 -16.64 9.96 -0.95
C PRO A 68 -15.52 8.96 -1.25
N LEU A 69 -14.88 8.49 -0.18
CA LEU A 69 -13.95 7.35 -0.22
C LEU A 69 -14.70 6.10 -0.68
N LYS A 70 -14.21 5.47 -1.75
CA LYS A 70 -14.71 4.18 -2.25
C LYS A 70 -14.00 3.01 -1.60
N SER A 71 -12.69 3.11 -1.47
CA SER A 71 -11.89 2.04 -0.86
C SER A 71 -10.61 2.57 -0.26
N ARG A 72 -10.11 1.84 0.73
CA ARG A 72 -8.85 2.08 1.40
C ARG A 72 -8.16 0.75 1.59
N ARG A 73 -6.91 0.67 1.16
CA ARG A 73 -6.06 -0.53 1.23
C ARG A 73 -4.71 -0.12 1.82
N TYR A 74 -4.05 -1.06 2.47
CA TYR A 74 -2.81 -0.80 3.20
C TYR A 74 -1.74 -1.78 2.79
N PHE A 75 -0.56 -1.28 2.50
CA PHE A 75 0.55 -2.08 2.01
C PHE A 75 1.79 -1.83 2.85
N ILE A 76 2.50 -2.89 3.21
CA ILE A 76 3.75 -2.79 3.96
C ILE A 76 4.89 -3.44 3.18
N PRO A 77 6.12 -2.90 3.24
CA PRO A 77 7.27 -3.51 2.61
C PRO A 77 7.66 -4.80 3.33
N ARG A 78 7.97 -5.83 2.55
CA ARG A 78 8.52 -7.09 3.03
C ARG A 78 10.04 -6.96 3.12
N ARG A 79 10.59 -7.06 4.33
CA ARG A 79 12.03 -6.82 4.59
C ARG A 79 12.93 -8.04 4.36
N ASP A 80 12.37 -9.18 3.97
CA ASP A 80 13.10 -10.44 3.81
C ASP A 80 13.68 -10.64 2.39
N LEU A 81 13.36 -9.77 1.42
CA LEU A 81 13.82 -9.88 0.04
C LEU A 81 14.68 -8.70 -0.40
N SER A 82 15.61 -8.97 -1.33
CA SER A 82 16.45 -7.95 -1.99
C SER A 82 15.68 -7.08 -2.99
N SER A 83 14.46 -7.49 -3.35
CA SER A 83 13.51 -6.75 -4.18
C SER A 83 12.39 -6.16 -3.34
N VAL A 84 11.90 -4.98 -3.71
CA VAL A 84 10.74 -4.34 -3.07
C VAL A 84 9.47 -5.16 -3.36
N GLU A 85 9.15 -6.10 -2.47
CA GLU A 85 7.85 -6.76 -2.40
C GLU A 85 7.04 -6.05 -1.33
N LEU A 86 5.81 -5.64 -1.66
CA LEU A 86 4.85 -5.19 -0.65
C LEU A 86 3.75 -6.23 -0.49
N ILE A 87 3.22 -6.33 0.73
CA ILE A 87 2.06 -7.15 1.03
C ILE A 87 0.92 -6.29 1.54
N GLU A 88 -0.31 -6.70 1.24
CA GLU A 88 -1.49 -6.03 1.75
C GLU A 88 -1.85 -6.53 3.14
N VAL A 89 -2.14 -5.59 4.05
CA VAL A 89 -2.50 -5.87 5.44
C VAL A 89 -3.84 -5.25 5.79
N SER A 90 -4.45 -5.77 6.85
CA SER A 90 -5.69 -5.23 7.41
C SER A 90 -5.44 -3.88 8.11
N GLU A 91 -6.49 -3.06 8.22
CA GLU A 91 -6.44 -1.84 9.05
C GLU A 91 -6.19 -2.17 10.52
N GLN A 92 -6.78 -3.27 10.98
CA GLN A 92 -6.66 -3.75 12.35
C GLN A 92 -5.19 -4.04 12.69
N TRP A 93 -4.45 -4.65 11.76
CA TRP A 93 -3.02 -4.89 11.92
C TRP A 93 -2.22 -3.60 12.10
N LEU A 94 -2.53 -2.55 11.33
CA LEU A 94 -1.87 -1.25 11.49
C LEU A 94 -2.10 -0.64 12.88
N ILE A 95 -3.32 -0.76 13.40
CA ILE A 95 -3.69 -0.30 14.75
C ILE A 95 -2.90 -1.09 15.80
N GLU A 96 -2.84 -2.42 15.67
CA GLU A 96 -2.11 -3.29 16.60
C GLU A 96 -0.61 -3.03 16.60
N LYS A 97 -0.05 -2.64 15.45
CA LYS A 97 1.37 -2.27 15.31
C LYS A 97 1.64 -0.78 15.56
N ASN A 98 0.63 -0.01 15.98
CA ASN A 98 0.74 1.40 16.33
C ASN A 98 1.28 2.29 15.18
N PHE A 99 0.82 2.05 13.95
CA PHE A 99 1.10 2.95 12.82
C PHE A 99 0.26 4.22 12.93
N GLU A 100 0.91 5.36 12.70
CA GLU A 100 0.25 6.66 12.68
C GLU A 100 0.28 7.28 11.28
N LYS A 101 -0.79 8.01 10.95
CA LYS A 101 -0.83 8.75 9.69
C LYS A 101 0.12 9.95 9.78
N LEU A 102 1.10 9.98 8.88
CA LEU A 102 1.96 11.14 8.73
C LEU A 102 1.16 12.33 8.19
N ASN A 103 1.13 13.42 8.96
CA ASN A 103 0.61 14.73 8.55
C ASN A 103 1.79 15.65 8.24
N SER A 104 2.53 15.33 7.17
CA SER A 104 3.63 16.14 6.64
C SER A 104 3.24 16.72 5.30
#